data_AF-A0A401QHM2-F1
#
_entry.id   AF-A0A401QHM2-F1
#
_cell.length_a   1.000
_cell.length_b   1.000
_cell.length_c   1.000
_cell.angle_alpha   90.00
_cell.angle_beta   90.00
_cell.angle_gamma   90.00
#
_symmetry.space_group_name_H-M   'P 1'
#
loop_
_entity.id
_entity.type
_entity.pdbx_description
1 polymer ?
#
loop_
_entity_poly.entity_id
_entity_poly.type
_entity_poly.pdbx_seq_one_letter_code
_entity_poly.pdbx_strand_id
1 'polypeptide(L)' 'MRTGTEPVREYLFSVNLKLNILNNSEQDVNYVVPLDIIKSDDLFYKYMLQSNE' A
#
# COMPACT_ATOMS: atom_id res chain seq x y z
N MET A 1 15.45 -12.71 -3.90
CA MET A 1 14.36 -11.82 -4.35
C MET A 1 13.26 -12.69 -4.93
N ARG A 2 11.99 -12.49 -4.56
CA ARG A 2 10.89 -13.18 -5.24
C ARG A 2 10.82 -12.69 -6.69
N THR A 3 10.73 -13.60 -7.65
CA THR A 3 10.53 -13.26 -9.07
C THR A 3 9.15 -12.62 -9.26
N GLY A 4 8.98 -11.81 -10.31
CA GLY A 4 7.69 -11.18 -10.63
C GLY A 4 7.28 -10.01 -9.74
N THR A 5 8.21 -9.41 -9.00
CA THR A 5 7.95 -8.22 -8.16
C THR A 5 7.99 -6.90 -8.95
N GLU A 6 8.33 -6.96 -10.24
CA GLU A 6 8.40 -5.80 -11.14
C GLU A 6 7.13 -4.94 -11.14
N PRO A 7 5.91 -5.51 -11.28
CA PRO A 7 4.70 -4.69 -11.32
C PRO A 7 4.45 -3.93 -10.02
N VAL A 8 4.81 -4.52 -8.87
CA VAL A 8 4.70 -3.86 -7.56
C VAL A 8 5.69 -2.70 -7.46
N ARG A 9 6.91 -2.88 -8.00
CA ARG A 9 7.91 -1.82 -8.03
C ARG A 9 7.44 -0.62 -8.87
N GLU A 10 6.94 -0.88 -10.07
CA GLU A 10 6.41 0.14 -10.97
C GLU A 10 5.19 0.87 -10.36
N TYR A 11 4.31 0.11 -9.70
CA TYR A 11 3.18 0.68 -8.98
C TYR A 11 3.62 1.65 -7.87
N LEU A 12 4.53 1.22 -6.99
CA LEU A 12 5.00 2.07 -5.89
C LEU A 12 5.83 3.28 -6.39
N PHE A 13 6.53 3.15 -7.52
CA PHE A 13 7.17 4.28 -8.18
C PHE A 13 6.13 5.34 -8.61
N SER A 14 5.02 4.89 -9.19
CA SER A 14 3.93 5.77 -9.63
C SER A 14 3.20 6.43 -8.46
N VAL A 15 2.97 5.69 -7.36
CA VAL A 15 2.43 6.23 -6.10
C VAL A 15 3.33 7.35 -5.57
N ASN A 16 4.64 7.13 -5.52
CA ASN A 16 5.58 8.14 -5.05
C ASN A 16 5.57 9.41 -5.90
N LEU A 17 5.48 9.27 -7.23
CA LEU A 17 5.32 10.43 -8.11
C LEU A 17 4.03 11.20 -7.79
N LYS A 18 2.91 10.49 -7.55
CA LYS A 18 1.64 11.11 -7.18
C LYS A 18 1.74 11.85 -5.84
N LEU A 19 2.37 11.25 -4.82
CA LEU A 19 2.63 11.90 -3.54
C LEU A 19 3.42 13.21 -3.72
N ASN A 20 4.46 13.20 -4.55
CA ASN A 20 5.24 14.41 -4.84
C ASN A 20 4.42 15.49 -5.55
N ILE A 21 3.50 15.13 -6.45
CA ILE A 21 2.59 16.07 -7.11
C ILE A 21 1.62 16.71 -6.11
N LEU A 22 1.13 15.92 -5.15
CA LEU A 22 0.19 16.37 -4.13
C LEU A 22 0.86 17.14 -2.98
N ASN A 23 2.20 17.25 -3.00
CA ASN A 23 2.94 17.96 -1.98
C ASN A 23 2.50 19.44 -1.90
N ASN A 24 2.22 19.92 -0.69
CA ASN A 24 1.63 21.24 -0.41
C ASN A 24 0.19 21.44 -0.91
N SER A 25 -0.52 20.36 -1.25
CA SER A 25 -1.98 20.38 -1.47
C SER A 25 -2.73 19.82 -0.26
N GLU A 26 -4.04 20.02 -0.20
CA GLU A 26 -4.90 19.38 0.82
C GLU A 26 -5.28 17.93 0.49
N GLN A 27 -4.81 17.40 -0.65
CA GLN A 27 -5.10 16.05 -1.12
C GLN A 27 -3.92 15.11 -0.83
N ASP A 28 -4.19 13.83 -0.58
CA ASP A 28 -3.17 12.80 -0.34
C ASP A 28 -3.58 11.42 -0.88
N VAL A 29 -2.61 10.52 -1.04
CA VAL A 29 -2.83 9.10 -1.35
C VAL A 29 -3.07 8.33 -0.04
N ASN A 30 -4.33 8.24 0.37
CA ASN A 30 -4.71 7.62 1.64
C ASN A 30 -4.62 6.09 1.67
N TYR A 31 -4.66 5.43 0.52
CA TYR A 31 -4.62 3.96 0.41
C TYR A 31 -3.78 3.53 -0.80
N VAL A 32 -2.87 2.57 -0.56
CA VAL A 32 -2.08 1.90 -1.62
C VAL A 32 -2.55 0.46 -1.89
N VAL A 33 -3.39 -0.06 -1.00
CA VAL A 33 -4.10 -1.32 -1.16
C VAL A 33 -5.52 -1.12 -0.60
N PRO A 34 -6.57 -1.53 -1.32
CA PRO A 34 -7.94 -1.51 -0.80
C PRO A 34 -8.09 -2.30 0.51
N LEU A 35 -8.87 -1.76 1.46
CA LEU A 35 -9.03 -2.36 2.79
C LEU A 35 -9.72 -3.73 2.74
N ASP A 36 -10.64 -3.93 1.82
CA ASP A 36 -11.31 -5.21 1.57
C ASP A 36 -10.32 -6.29 1.11
N ILE A 37 -9.34 -5.94 0.27
CA ILE A 37 -8.26 -6.87 -0.14
C ILE A 37 -7.40 -7.24 1.06
N ILE A 38 -6.97 -6.26 1.87
CA ILE A 38 -6.17 -6.52 3.08
C ILE A 38 -6.94 -7.43 4.06
N LYS A 39 -8.22 -7.13 4.30
CA LYS A 39 -9.07 -7.88 5.23
C LYS A 39 -9.46 -9.27 4.72
N SER A 40 -9.41 -9.50 3.41
CA SER A 40 -9.69 -10.81 2.81
C SER A 40 -8.60 -11.85 3.07
N ASP A 41 -7.38 -11.41 3.40
CA ASP A 41 -6.31 -12.29 3.88
C ASP A 41 -6.38 -12.38 5.41
N ASP A 42 -7.16 -13.35 5.90
CA ASP A 42 -7.40 -13.57 7.33
C ASP A 42 -6.11 -13.77 8.14
N LEU A 43 -5.10 -14.44 7.58
CA LEU A 43 -3.85 -14.72 8.27
C LEU A 43 -3.02 -13.44 8.40
N PHE A 44 -2.87 -12.70 7.30
CA PHE A 44 -2.19 -11.42 7.31
C PHE A 44 -2.88 -10.42 8.25
N TYR A 45 -4.20 -10.29 8.15
CA TYR A 45 -4.97 -9.32 8.92
C TYR A 45 -4.93 -9.62 10.43
N LYS A 46 -5.10 -10.89 10.85
CA LYS A 46 -5.00 -11.28 12.26
C LYS A 46 -3.60 -11.04 12.83
N TYR A 47 -2.56 -11.39 12.05
CA TYR A 47 -1.18 -11.11 12.45
C TYR A 47 -0.95 -9.61 12.65
N MET A 48 -1.43 -8.77 11.72
CA MET A 48 -1.33 -7.31 11.81
C MET A 48 -2.03 -6.74 13.04
N LEU A 49 -3.22 -7.24 13.39
CA LEU A 49 -3.93 -6.79 14.60
C LEU A 49 -3.12 -7.12 15.86
N GLN A 50 -2.65 -8.37 16.00
CA GLN A 50 -1.88 -8.81 17.15
C GLN A 50 -0.53 -8.10 17.27
N SER A 51 0.11 -7.78 16.15
CA SER A 51 1.41 -7.10 16.15
C SER A 51 1.32 -5.61 16.51
N ASN A 52 0.13 -5.01 16.44
CA ASN A 52 -0.09 -3.60 16.75
C ASN A 52 -0.59 -3.35 18.18
N GLU A 53 -0.95 -4.40 18.93
CA GLU A 53 -1.30 -4.36 20.36
C GLU A 53 -0.05 -4.39 21.25
#